data_AF-X1TBA4-F1
#
_entry.id   AF-X1TBA4-F1
#
_cell.length_a   1.000
_cell.length_b   1.000
_cell.length_c   1.000
_cell.angle_alpha   90.00
_cell.angle_beta   90.00
_cell.angle_gamma   90.00
#
_symmetry.space_group_name_H-M   'P 1'
#
loop_
_entity.id
_entity.type
_entity.pdbx_description
1 polymer ?
#
loop_
_entity_poly.entity_id
_entity_poly.type
_entity_poly.pdbx_seq_one_letter_code
_entity_poly.pdbx_strand_id
1 'polypeptide(L)'
;NKLSDRKLRESADSINKIRDILSKINLLRKKQPPPIGGADFILLNHYSFYGDPEKLLPKLNDLYGQLQKGKSPFPKEAPRLLLAGHVVGVGDYVVPRLIEESGGVIAAEFLDEGMRHCEWNVKTEGDLMRNLGETYYLERTPPSIFQPAWEQRAEIMKKLIRDFNIDGVIWYELLRCLTPFGQVF
;
A
#
# COMPACT_ATOMS: atom_id res chain seq x y z
N ASN A 1 -16.39 -27.69 0.05
CA ASN A 1 -14.93 -27.58 -0.07
C ASN A 1 -14.27 -27.98 1.24
N LYS A 2 -13.37 -28.98 1.27
CA LYS A 2 -12.51 -29.26 2.43
C LYS A 2 -11.23 -28.41 2.34
N LEU A 3 -10.89 -27.73 3.43
CA LEU A 3 -9.62 -27.04 3.60
C LEU A 3 -8.52 -28.08 3.83
N SER A 4 -7.38 -27.94 3.16
CA SER A 4 -6.19 -28.77 3.40
C SER A 4 -4.94 -27.89 3.46
N ASP A 5 -3.93 -28.34 4.20
CA ASP A 5 -2.67 -27.61 4.38
C ASP A 5 -2.01 -27.25 3.05
N ARG A 6 -2.05 -28.17 2.07
CA ARG A 6 -1.54 -27.91 0.72
C ARG A 6 -2.24 -26.73 0.07
N LYS A 7 -3.58 -26.71 0.07
CA LYS A 7 -4.37 -25.63 -0.54
C LYS A 7 -4.18 -24.30 0.20
N LEU A 8 -4.03 -24.35 1.52
CA LEU A 8 -3.77 -23.16 2.32
C LEU A 8 -2.39 -22.56 2.00
N ARG A 9 -1.34 -23.39 1.90
CA ARG A 9 0.00 -22.97 1.46
C ARG A 9 -0.02 -22.38 0.06
N GLU A 10 -0.66 -23.06 -0.90
CA GLU A 10 -0.81 -22.57 -2.28
C GLU A 10 -1.48 -21.19 -2.35
N SER A 11 -2.52 -20.99 -1.53
CA SER A 11 -3.18 -19.69 -1.42
C SER A 11 -2.26 -18.62 -0.82
N ALA A 12 -1.55 -18.92 0.27
CA ALA A 12 -0.62 -18.00 0.90
C ALA A 12 0.53 -17.60 -0.05
N ASP A 13 1.14 -18.56 -0.75
CA ASP A 13 2.17 -18.31 -1.76
C ASP A 13 1.65 -17.44 -2.91
N SER A 14 0.42 -17.70 -3.36
CA SER A 14 -0.18 -16.93 -4.46
C SER A 14 -0.41 -15.47 -4.05
N ILE A 15 -0.84 -15.22 -2.82
CA ILE A 15 -1.03 -13.86 -2.29
C ILE A 15 0.33 -13.18 -2.08
N ASN A 16 1.35 -13.88 -1.56
CA ASN A 16 2.70 -13.32 -1.42
C ASN A 16 3.27 -12.86 -2.77
N LYS A 17 3.06 -13.63 -3.85
CA LYS A 17 3.48 -13.21 -5.21
C LYS A 17 2.80 -11.91 -5.67
N ILE A 18 1.53 -11.71 -5.31
CA ILE A 18 0.81 -10.45 -5.59
C ILE A 18 1.41 -9.30 -4.77
N ARG A 19 1.69 -9.52 -3.49
CA ARG A 19 2.34 -8.51 -2.63
C ARG A 19 3.73 -8.14 -3.16
N ASP A 20 4.53 -9.10 -3.58
CA ASP A 20 5.87 -8.87 -4.13
C ASP A 20 5.85 -7.96 -5.36
N ILE A 21 4.93 -8.21 -6.30
CA ILE A 21 4.85 -7.38 -7.51
C ILE A 21 4.28 -5.99 -7.21
N LEU A 22 3.29 -5.87 -6.33
CA LEU A 22 2.79 -4.57 -5.86
C LEU A 22 3.88 -3.78 -5.13
N SER A 23 4.72 -4.44 -4.34
CA SER A 23 5.88 -3.84 -3.67
C SER A 23 6.90 -3.31 -4.67
N LYS A 24 7.19 -4.07 -5.73
CA LYS A 24 8.05 -3.61 -6.83
C LYS A 24 7.47 -2.39 -7.55
N ILE A 25 6.16 -2.38 -7.84
CA ILE A 25 5.47 -1.23 -8.45
C ILE A 25 5.53 -0.02 -7.51
N ASN A 26 5.26 -0.20 -6.22
CA ASN A 26 5.37 0.83 -5.19
C ASN A 26 6.75 1.49 -5.18
N LEU A 27 7.82 0.69 -5.23
CA LEU A 27 9.20 1.20 -5.22
C LEU A 27 9.54 2.06 -6.45
N LEU A 28 8.86 1.86 -7.59
CA LEU A 28 9.04 2.75 -8.75
C LEU A 28 8.63 4.19 -8.46
N ARG A 29 7.76 4.42 -7.48
CA ARG A 29 7.31 5.77 -7.08
C ARG A 29 8.39 6.59 -6.37
N LYS A 30 9.53 5.98 -6.01
CA LYS A 30 10.73 6.70 -5.56
C LYS A 30 11.42 7.49 -6.68
N LYS A 31 11.17 7.13 -7.95
CA LYS A 31 11.72 7.87 -9.11
C LYS A 31 11.18 9.30 -9.14
N GLN A 32 11.96 10.20 -9.73
CA GLN A 32 11.61 11.61 -9.90
C GLN A 32 11.72 12.00 -11.38
N PRO A 33 10.59 12.21 -12.08
CA PRO A 33 9.20 12.00 -11.64
C PRO A 33 8.79 10.50 -11.63
N PRO A 34 7.78 10.08 -10.83
CA PRO A 34 7.41 8.68 -10.70
C PRO A 34 6.57 8.20 -11.89
N PRO A 35 6.70 6.94 -12.35
CA PRO A 35 5.97 6.45 -13.52
C PRO A 35 4.48 6.18 -13.27
N ILE A 36 4.05 6.16 -12.00
CA ILE A 36 2.67 5.94 -11.55
C ILE A 36 2.40 6.79 -10.31
N GLY A 37 1.19 7.36 -10.22
CA GLY A 37 0.73 8.13 -9.07
C GLY A 37 0.18 7.27 -7.95
N GLY A 38 -0.19 7.89 -6.83
CA GLY A 38 -0.84 7.20 -5.72
C GLY A 38 -2.30 6.90 -5.99
N ALA A 39 -3.00 7.71 -6.79
CA ALA A 39 -4.40 7.44 -7.13
C ALA A 39 -4.55 6.08 -7.86
N ASP A 40 -3.72 5.86 -8.88
CA ASP A 40 -3.68 4.59 -9.62
C ASP A 40 -3.15 3.44 -8.76
N PHE A 41 -2.17 3.68 -7.90
CA PHE A 41 -1.62 2.63 -7.04
C PHE A 41 -2.61 2.17 -5.96
N ILE A 42 -3.38 3.09 -5.37
CA ILE A 42 -4.46 2.76 -4.43
C ILE A 42 -5.53 1.92 -5.16
N LEU A 43 -5.94 2.36 -6.34
CA LEU A 43 -6.88 1.63 -7.17
C LEU A 43 -6.37 0.21 -7.51
N LEU A 44 -5.09 0.08 -7.84
CA LEU A 44 -4.45 -1.21 -8.10
C LEU A 44 -4.49 -2.14 -6.88
N ASN A 45 -4.23 -1.61 -5.68
CA ASN A 45 -4.37 -2.36 -4.43
C ASN A 45 -5.81 -2.83 -4.21
N HIS A 46 -6.80 -1.97 -4.43
CA HIS A 46 -8.21 -2.37 -4.29
C HIS A 46 -8.57 -3.51 -5.24
N TYR A 47 -8.14 -3.44 -6.51
CA TYR A 47 -8.35 -4.55 -7.45
C TYR A 47 -7.68 -5.85 -6.98
N SER A 48 -6.53 -5.77 -6.30
CA SER A 48 -5.87 -6.95 -5.76
C SER A 48 -6.67 -7.69 -4.69
N PHE A 49 -7.61 -7.03 -4.01
CA PHE A 49 -8.44 -7.65 -2.98
C PHE A 49 -9.58 -8.51 -3.55
N TYR A 50 -10.00 -8.22 -4.79
CA TYR A 50 -11.10 -8.91 -5.46
C TYR A 50 -10.63 -9.84 -6.59
N GLY A 51 -9.44 -9.61 -7.12
CA GLY A 51 -8.89 -10.35 -8.24
C GLY A 51 -8.44 -11.76 -7.87
N ASP A 52 -8.68 -12.69 -8.80
CA ASP A 52 -8.06 -14.02 -8.77
C ASP A 52 -6.52 -13.88 -8.96
N PRO A 53 -5.69 -14.28 -7.98
CA PRO A 53 -4.24 -14.11 -8.04
C PRO A 53 -3.60 -14.70 -9.30
N GLU A 54 -4.11 -15.83 -9.80
CA GLU A 54 -3.56 -16.50 -10.98
C GLU A 54 -3.75 -15.66 -12.25
N LYS A 55 -4.86 -14.93 -12.34
CA LYS A 55 -5.17 -14.04 -13.47
C LYS A 55 -4.56 -12.66 -13.31
N LEU A 56 -4.38 -12.21 -12.07
CA LEU A 56 -3.87 -10.88 -11.75
C LEU A 56 -2.34 -10.81 -11.87
N LEU A 57 -1.63 -11.84 -11.42
CA LEU A 57 -0.17 -11.83 -11.37
C LEU A 57 0.49 -11.57 -12.74
N PRO A 58 0.08 -12.20 -13.87
CA PRO A 58 0.66 -11.90 -15.18
C PRO A 58 0.41 -10.45 -15.61
N LYS A 59 -0.77 -9.89 -15.32
CA LYS A 59 -1.12 -8.50 -15.65
C LYS A 59 -0.31 -7.50 -14.84
N LEU A 60 -0.08 -7.77 -13.56
CA LEU A 60 0.76 -6.93 -12.71
C LEU A 60 2.22 -6.96 -13.15
N ASN A 61 2.73 -8.12 -13.60
CA ASN A 61 4.09 -8.22 -14.14
C ASN A 61 4.25 -7.44 -15.46
N ASP A 62 3.26 -7.54 -16.35
CA ASP A 62 3.25 -6.75 -17.59
C ASP A 62 3.20 -5.24 -17.29
N LEU A 63 2.29 -4.82 -16.40
CA LEU A 63 2.20 -3.43 -15.94
C LEU A 63 3.53 -2.95 -15.33
N TYR A 64 4.16 -3.74 -14.47
CA TYR A 64 5.47 -3.41 -13.90
C TYR A 64 6.53 -3.21 -15.00
N GLY A 65 6.59 -4.11 -15.99
CA GLY A 65 7.50 -3.99 -17.14
C GLY A 65 7.25 -2.74 -17.98
N GLN A 66 5.98 -2.33 -18.16
CA GLN A 66 5.60 -1.09 -18.82
C GLN A 66 6.03 0.13 -18.00
N LEU A 67 5.73 0.17 -16.69
CA LEU A 67 6.09 1.26 -15.79
C LEU A 67 7.61 1.45 -15.63
N GLN A 68 8.39 0.37 -15.75
CA GLN A 68 9.85 0.47 -15.71
C GLN A 68 10.41 1.28 -16.89
N LYS A 69 9.79 1.17 -18.07
CA LYS A 69 10.23 1.79 -19.34
C LYS A 69 9.43 3.05 -19.69
N GLY A 70 8.26 3.22 -19.09
CA GLY A 70 7.33 4.31 -19.37
C GLY A 70 7.87 5.67 -18.93
N LYS A 71 7.38 6.71 -19.61
CA LYS A 71 7.58 8.09 -19.18
C LYS A 71 6.58 8.39 -18.06
N SER A 72 7.01 9.19 -17.09
CA SER A 72 6.12 9.69 -16.05
C SER A 72 5.04 10.59 -16.65
N PRO A 73 3.78 10.49 -16.19
CA PRO A 73 2.74 11.45 -16.53
C PRO A 73 2.86 12.75 -15.70
N PHE A 74 3.76 12.82 -14.72
CA PHE A 74 3.92 13.97 -13.83
C PHE A 74 5.09 14.87 -14.24
N PRO A 75 4.97 16.20 -14.06
CA PRO A 75 6.09 17.12 -14.14
C PRO A 75 7.20 16.76 -13.15
N LYS A 76 8.45 17.12 -13.45
CA LYS A 76 9.58 16.88 -12.55
C LYS A 76 9.46 17.70 -11.26
N GLU A 77 8.83 18.86 -11.34
CA GLU A 77 8.65 19.84 -10.28
C GLU A 77 7.35 19.61 -9.47
N ALA A 78 6.57 18.57 -9.80
CA ALA A 78 5.33 18.26 -9.08
C ALA A 78 5.62 17.99 -7.60
N PRO A 79 4.95 18.68 -6.65
CA PRO A 79 5.16 18.45 -5.23
C PRO A 79 4.77 17.01 -4.87
N ARG A 80 5.68 16.33 -4.18
CA ARG A 80 5.57 14.93 -3.79
C ARG A 80 4.89 14.84 -2.44
N LEU A 81 3.73 14.20 -2.41
CA LEU A 81 2.84 14.18 -1.26
C LEU A 81 2.79 12.78 -0.65
N LEU A 82 2.74 12.75 0.68
CA LEU A 82 2.39 11.56 1.45
C LEU A 82 0.92 11.65 1.85
N LEU A 83 0.10 10.73 1.37
CA LEU A 83 -1.29 10.60 1.83
C LEU A 83 -1.32 9.71 3.08
N ALA A 84 -1.55 10.28 4.25
CA ALA A 84 -1.60 9.55 5.52
C ALA A 84 -3.02 9.49 6.08
N GLY A 85 -3.38 8.40 6.76
CA GLY A 85 -4.70 8.28 7.37
C GLY A 85 -5.08 6.83 7.70
N HIS A 86 -6.39 6.57 7.72
CA HIS A 86 -6.93 5.23 7.96
C HIS A 86 -7.00 4.39 6.68
N VAL A 87 -7.90 4.71 5.75
CA VAL A 87 -8.19 3.91 4.55
C VAL A 87 -8.87 4.80 3.53
N VAL A 88 -8.61 4.61 2.23
CA VAL A 88 -9.40 5.20 1.14
C VAL A 88 -10.45 4.17 0.73
N GLY A 89 -11.74 4.47 0.92
CA GLY A 89 -12.80 3.51 0.57
C GLY A 89 -12.77 3.11 -0.90
N VAL A 90 -13.10 1.86 -1.22
CA VAL A 90 -13.31 1.44 -2.62
C VAL A 90 -14.41 2.28 -3.24
N GLY A 91 -14.05 3.09 -4.24
CA GLY A 91 -14.94 4.07 -4.89
C GLY A 91 -14.71 5.52 -4.45
N ASP A 92 -14.04 5.75 -3.32
CA ASP A 92 -13.70 7.09 -2.81
C ASP A 92 -12.38 7.61 -3.38
N TYR A 93 -12.28 7.62 -4.70
CA TYR A 93 -11.09 8.07 -5.41
C TYR A 93 -11.10 9.56 -5.70
N VAL A 94 -12.08 10.32 -5.18
CA VAL A 94 -12.23 11.75 -5.50
C VAL A 94 -11.04 12.53 -4.95
N VAL A 95 -10.70 12.36 -3.67
CA VAL A 95 -9.60 13.09 -3.04
C VAL A 95 -8.24 12.75 -3.67
N PRO A 96 -7.83 11.47 -3.82
CA PRO A 96 -6.57 11.14 -4.47
C PRO A 96 -6.46 11.68 -5.90
N ARG A 97 -7.55 11.62 -6.69
CA ARG A 97 -7.56 12.16 -8.06
C ARG A 97 -7.41 13.67 -8.08
N LEU A 98 -8.17 14.40 -7.25
CA LEU A 98 -8.08 15.86 -7.20
C LEU A 98 -6.69 16.36 -6.81
N ILE A 99 -6.01 15.66 -5.90
CA ILE A 99 -4.62 15.99 -5.52
C ILE A 99 -3.70 15.95 -6.74
N GLU A 100 -3.79 14.88 -7.54
CA GLU A 100 -2.92 14.68 -8.70
C GLU A 100 -3.32 15.57 -9.89
N GLU A 101 -4.62 15.78 -10.12
CA GLU A 101 -5.15 16.71 -11.12
C GLU A 101 -4.78 18.17 -10.80
N SER A 102 -4.61 18.51 -9.53
CA SER A 102 -4.15 19.83 -9.08
C SER A 102 -2.63 20.03 -9.22
N GLY A 103 -1.90 19.06 -9.79
CA GLY A 103 -0.48 19.15 -10.09
C GLY A 103 0.44 18.55 -9.03
N GLY A 104 -0.10 17.97 -7.95
CA GLY A 104 0.67 17.18 -6.99
C GLY A 104 0.92 15.76 -7.49
N VAL A 105 1.76 15.01 -6.77
CA VAL A 105 1.89 13.57 -6.98
C VAL A 105 1.89 12.84 -5.64
N ILE A 106 1.00 11.87 -5.49
CA ILE A 106 0.97 11.03 -4.28
C ILE A 106 2.08 9.98 -4.42
N ALA A 107 3.27 10.33 -3.95
CA ALA A 107 4.47 9.50 -4.10
C ALA A 107 4.49 8.32 -3.13
N ALA A 108 3.77 8.42 -2.01
CA ALA A 108 3.59 7.37 -1.03
C ALA A 108 2.24 7.56 -0.30
N GLU A 109 1.72 6.51 0.31
CA GLU A 109 0.54 6.56 1.16
C GLU A 109 0.72 5.73 2.43
N PHE A 110 0.46 6.31 3.60
CA PHE A 110 0.50 5.59 4.87
C PHE A 110 -0.92 5.35 5.38
N LEU A 111 -1.54 4.31 4.82
CA LEU A 111 -2.89 3.83 5.13
C LEU A 111 -2.82 2.44 5.77
N ASP A 112 -3.90 1.95 6.36
CA ASP A 112 -4.04 0.54 6.80
C ASP A 112 -4.18 -0.45 5.60
N GLU A 113 -4.17 0.09 4.37
CA GLU A 113 -4.09 -0.59 3.06
C GLU A 113 -2.95 -0.03 2.18
N GLY A 114 -3.03 -0.19 0.85
CA GLY A 114 -2.08 0.42 -0.09
C GLY A 114 -0.69 -0.16 0.08
N MET A 115 0.34 0.69 0.16
CA MET A 115 1.73 0.23 0.28
C MET A 115 1.97 -0.69 1.48
N ARG A 116 1.19 -0.50 2.56
CA ARG A 116 1.28 -1.37 3.74
C ARG A 116 0.74 -2.76 3.50
N HIS A 117 -0.11 -2.99 2.50
CA HIS A 117 -0.54 -4.33 2.13
C HIS A 117 0.61 -5.14 1.49
N CYS A 118 1.50 -4.48 0.75
CA CYS A 118 2.58 -5.11 0.01
C CYS A 118 3.96 -5.07 0.71
N GLU A 119 4.03 -4.65 1.97
CA GLU A 119 5.30 -4.52 2.72
C GLU A 119 5.77 -5.84 3.38
N TRP A 120 4.90 -6.84 3.48
CA TRP A 120 5.15 -8.07 4.24
C TRP A 120 4.62 -9.30 3.48
N ASN A 121 5.20 -10.45 3.80
CA ASN A 121 4.78 -11.76 3.30
C ASN A 121 4.60 -12.72 4.47
N VAL A 122 3.74 -13.72 4.27
CA VAL A 122 3.59 -14.80 5.25
C VAL A 122 4.57 -15.90 4.90
N LYS A 123 5.41 -16.33 5.85
CA LYS A 123 6.26 -17.50 5.64
C LYS A 123 5.41 -18.75 5.38
N THR A 124 5.66 -19.46 4.29
CA THR A 124 4.84 -20.62 3.91
C THR A 124 5.44 -21.97 4.30
N GLU A 125 6.66 -22.01 4.82
CA GLU A 125 7.27 -23.21 5.39
C GLU A 125 6.98 -23.35 6.90
N GLY A 126 6.87 -24.60 7.39
CA GLY A 126 6.62 -24.88 8.81
C GLY A 126 5.14 -24.82 9.18
N ASP A 127 4.82 -24.36 10.38
CA ASP A 127 3.44 -24.21 10.85
C ASP A 127 2.82 -22.93 10.26
N LEU A 128 2.03 -23.10 9.20
CA LEU A 128 1.43 -21.98 8.48
C LEU A 128 0.43 -21.19 9.33
N MET A 129 -0.31 -21.85 10.23
CA MET A 129 -1.29 -21.15 11.06
C MET A 129 -0.59 -20.26 12.07
N ARG A 130 0.51 -20.75 12.66
CA ARG A 130 1.38 -19.93 13.50
C ARG A 130 2.00 -18.78 12.73
N ASN A 131 2.58 -19.04 11.56
CA ASN A 131 3.19 -18.00 10.72
C ASN A 131 2.19 -16.90 10.36
N LEU A 132 0.93 -17.26 10.01
CA LEU A 132 -0.14 -16.30 9.77
C LEU A 132 -0.40 -15.43 10.99
N GLY A 133 -0.50 -16.03 12.18
CA GLY A 133 -0.67 -15.29 13.43
C GLY A 133 0.49 -14.33 13.70
N GLU A 134 1.73 -14.82 13.63
CA GLU A 134 2.94 -14.01 13.86
C GLU A 134 3.05 -12.86 12.86
N THR A 135 2.84 -13.14 11.57
CA THR A 135 2.88 -12.10 10.52
C THR A 135 1.84 -11.01 10.81
N TYR A 136 0.58 -11.37 11.06
CA TYR A 136 -0.51 -10.39 11.14
C TYR A 136 -0.55 -9.60 12.45
N TYR A 137 -0.09 -10.19 13.56
CA TYR A 137 -0.18 -9.57 14.89
C TYR A 137 1.15 -9.03 15.43
N LEU A 138 2.30 -9.52 14.95
CA LEU A 138 3.61 -9.17 15.52
C LEU A 138 4.54 -8.49 14.51
N GLU A 139 4.55 -8.94 13.24
CA GLU A 139 5.51 -8.44 12.24
C GLU A 139 4.98 -7.25 11.43
N ARG A 140 3.70 -7.28 11.07
CA ARG A 140 3.07 -6.18 10.33
C ARG A 140 3.10 -4.89 11.13
N THR A 141 3.28 -3.78 10.43
CA THR A 141 3.00 -2.45 10.97
C THR A 141 1.60 -2.45 11.60
N PRO A 142 1.46 -2.09 12.89
CA PRO A 142 0.19 -2.21 13.60
C PRO A 142 -0.86 -1.28 12.99
N PRO A 143 -2.11 -1.75 12.81
CA PRO A 143 -3.25 -0.91 12.47
C PRO A 143 -3.43 0.24 13.48
N SER A 144 -4.08 1.32 13.04
CA SER A 144 -4.28 2.52 13.88
C SER A 144 -5.06 2.27 15.18
N ILE A 145 -5.82 1.17 15.24
CA ILE A 145 -6.60 0.76 16.42
C ILE A 145 -5.78 0.06 17.52
N PHE A 146 -4.56 -0.41 17.22
CA PHE A 146 -3.70 -1.06 18.23
C PHE A 146 -3.11 0.00 19.17
N GLN A 147 -3.01 -0.32 20.46
CA GLN A 147 -2.51 0.63 21.47
C GLN A 147 -1.42 -0.01 22.35
N PRO A 148 -0.22 0.62 22.46
CA PRO A 148 0.24 1.80 21.73
C PRO A 148 0.77 1.43 20.32
N ALA A 149 0.25 2.07 19.25
CA ALA A 149 0.81 1.94 17.90
C ALA A 149 1.36 3.27 17.33
N TRP A 150 1.09 4.40 18.00
CA TRP A 150 1.34 5.73 17.45
C TRP A 150 2.84 6.02 17.23
N GLU A 151 3.72 5.57 18.12
CA GLU A 151 5.16 5.83 18.05
C GLU A 151 5.78 5.15 16.83
N GLN A 152 5.54 3.84 16.67
CA GLN A 152 6.01 3.08 15.51
C GLN A 152 5.46 3.66 14.19
N ARG A 153 4.18 4.05 14.18
CA ARG A 153 3.55 4.66 12.99
C ARG A 153 4.18 6.01 12.64
N ALA A 154 4.49 6.84 13.64
CA ALA A 154 5.18 8.11 13.41
C ALA A 154 6.60 7.90 12.85
N GLU A 155 7.35 6.92 13.34
CA GLU A 155 8.67 6.60 12.83
C GLU A 155 8.64 6.07 11.38
N ILE A 156 7.66 5.24 11.05
CA ILE A 156 7.46 4.79 9.67
C ILE A 156 7.11 5.97 8.76
N MET A 157 6.24 6.88 9.20
CA MET A 157 5.90 8.09 8.45
C MET A 157 7.15 8.95 8.18
N LYS A 158 7.99 9.20 9.20
CA LYS A 158 9.27 9.91 9.04
C LYS A 158 10.19 9.19 8.06
N LYS A 159 10.25 7.86 8.11
CA LYS A 159 11.03 7.06 7.15
C LYS A 159 10.50 7.20 5.73
N LEU A 160 9.19 7.15 5.51
CA LEU A 160 8.58 7.34 4.21
C LEU A 160 8.86 8.74 3.65
N ILE A 161 8.76 9.77 4.49
CA ILE A 161 9.06 11.16 4.11
C ILE A 161 10.48 11.28 3.55
N ARG A 162 11.47 10.67 4.23
CA ARG A 162 12.86 10.64 3.76
C ARG A 162 13.05 9.77 2.51
N ASP A 163 12.57 8.53 2.55
CA ASP A 163 12.83 7.52 1.52
C ASP A 163 12.18 7.84 0.17
N PHE A 164 11.08 8.59 0.17
CA PHE A 164 10.33 8.97 -1.02
C PHE A 164 10.52 10.45 -1.38
N ASN A 165 11.36 11.20 -0.65
CA ASN A 165 11.57 12.65 -0.83
C ASN A 165 10.24 13.40 -0.88
N ILE A 166 9.48 13.35 0.22
CA ILE A 166 8.16 13.96 0.34
C ILE A 166 8.28 15.44 0.70
N ASP A 167 7.55 16.30 0.00
CA ASP A 167 7.47 17.74 0.21
C ASP A 167 6.34 18.16 1.17
N GLY A 168 5.27 17.36 1.23
CA GLY A 168 4.12 17.65 2.08
C GLY A 168 3.34 16.40 2.48
N VAL A 169 2.65 16.48 3.61
CA VAL A 169 1.79 15.40 4.13
C VAL A 169 0.34 15.87 4.08
N ILE A 170 -0.54 15.05 3.52
CA ILE A 170 -1.98 15.25 3.55
C ILE A 170 -2.58 14.19 4.47
N TRP A 171 -3.22 14.64 5.55
CA TRP A 171 -3.99 13.75 6.41
C TRP A 171 -5.41 13.59 5.86
N TYR A 172 -5.77 12.37 5.50
CA TYR A 172 -7.07 12.00 4.97
C TYR A 172 -7.83 11.15 6.00
N GLU A 173 -8.94 11.71 6.49
CA GLU A 173 -9.80 11.10 7.51
C GLU A 173 -11.22 10.98 6.98
N LEU A 174 -11.80 9.78 7.10
CA LEU A 174 -13.22 9.58 6.85
C LEU A 174 -14.04 10.17 8.01
N LEU A 175 -15.11 10.89 7.68
CA LEU A 175 -15.99 11.45 8.69
C LEU A 175 -16.54 10.33 9.60
N ARG A 176 -16.43 10.51 10.92
CA ARG A 176 -16.82 9.53 11.97
C ARG A 176 -15.95 8.27 12.03
N CYS A 177 -14.74 8.31 11.49
CA CYS A 177 -13.73 7.30 11.83
C CYS A 177 -13.21 7.60 13.26
N LEU A 178 -13.49 6.69 14.21
CA LEU A 178 -13.03 6.81 15.59
C LEU A 178 -11.61 6.23 15.70
N THR A 179 -10.65 6.80 14.96
CA THR A 179 -9.24 6.52 15.25
C THR A 179 -8.74 7.53 16.29
N PRO A 180 -7.93 7.11 17.27
CA PRO A 180 -7.49 8.00 18.35
C PRO A 180 -6.65 9.19 17.88
N PHE A 181 -6.26 9.28 16.61
CA PHE A 181 -5.54 10.41 16.05
C PHE A 181 -6.40 11.64 15.75
N GLY A 182 -7.72 11.47 15.56
CA GLY A 182 -8.65 12.60 15.44
C GLY A 182 -8.80 13.45 16.72
N GLN A 183 -8.10 13.08 17.80
CA GLN A 183 -8.07 13.81 19.08
C GLN A 183 -6.70 14.43 19.40
N VAL A 184 -5.67 14.24 18.56
CA VAL A 184 -4.28 14.62 18.88
C VAL A 184 -3.76 15.79 18.02
N PHE A 185 -4.54 16.26 17.04
CA PHE A 185 -4.24 17.48 16.27
C PHE A 185 -5.43 18.41 16.22
#